data_AF-A0A2V6XK43-F1
#
_entry.id   AF-A0A2V6XK43-F1
#
_cell.length_a   1.000
_cell.length_b   1.000
_cell.length_c   1.000
_cell.angle_alpha   90.00
_cell.angle_beta   90.00
_cell.angle_gamma   90.00
#
_symmetry.space_group_name_H-M   'P 1'
#
loop_
_entity.id
_entity.type
_entity.pdbx_description
1 polymer ?
#
loop_
_entity_poly.entity_id
_entity_poly.type
_entity_poly.pdbx_seq_one_letter_code
_entity_poly.pdbx_strand_id
1 'polypeptide(L)'
;ATIGDARVPLGIDGVAGKASATIAGVLSESGTLVVYALMSGEPVTIAPFDLIAKRVVVRGFFLNHPDVELKIPSALRETAPLVASGVIRVPIAATYRLTAFREAVAHVQRGGKVMFDVDGAI
;
A
#
# COMPACT_ATOMS: atom_id res chain seq x y z
N ALA A 1 11.00 14.30 -4.03
CA ALA A 1 11.17 13.98 -5.47
C ALA A 1 10.53 15.09 -6.27
N THR A 2 11.21 15.61 -7.30
CA THR A 2 10.65 16.62 -8.21
C THR A 2 10.11 15.88 -9.43
N ILE A 3 8.82 15.99 -9.70
CA ILE A 3 8.15 15.30 -10.82
C ILE A 3 7.95 16.20 -12.05
N GLY A 4 8.31 17.49 -11.96
CA GLY A 4 8.08 18.46 -13.02
C GLY A 4 6.59 18.55 -13.38
N ASP A 5 6.30 18.63 -14.68
CA ASP A 5 4.94 18.68 -15.21
C ASP A 5 4.30 17.27 -15.38
N ALA A 6 4.93 16.23 -14.83
CA ALA A 6 4.42 14.87 -14.96
C ALA A 6 3.10 14.69 -14.19
N ARG A 7 2.18 13.95 -14.81
CA ARG A 7 0.88 13.63 -14.20
C ARG A 7 1.04 12.57 -13.10
N VAL A 8 0.46 12.83 -11.93
CA VAL A 8 0.32 11.88 -10.81
C VAL A 8 -1.15 11.46 -10.70
N PRO A 9 -1.55 10.34 -11.33
CA PRO A 9 -2.96 9.95 -11.41
C PRO A 9 -3.48 9.23 -10.18
N LEU A 10 -2.59 8.64 -9.37
CA LEU A 10 -2.94 7.67 -8.34
C LEU A 10 -2.04 7.85 -7.12
N GLY A 11 -2.66 7.91 -5.94
CA GLY A 11 -2.00 7.83 -4.64
C GLY A 11 -2.54 6.64 -3.86
N ILE A 12 -1.67 5.93 -3.17
CA ILE A 12 -2.04 4.78 -2.32
C ILE A 12 -1.66 5.12 -0.89
N ASP A 13 -2.63 5.08 0.02
CA ASP A 13 -2.48 5.50 1.41
C ASP A 13 -2.82 4.36 2.37
N GLY A 14 -1.82 3.95 3.15
CA GLY A 14 -1.99 3.01 4.27
C GLY A 14 -1.88 3.67 5.64
N VAL A 15 -1.61 4.97 5.70
CA VAL A 15 -1.29 5.70 6.93
C VAL A 15 -2.51 6.48 7.44
N ALA A 16 -3.24 7.15 6.56
CA ALA A 16 -4.33 8.08 6.87
C ALA A 16 -3.87 9.40 7.54
N GLY A 17 -4.80 10.16 8.13
CA GLY A 17 -4.50 11.44 8.79
C GLY A 17 -3.92 12.48 7.84
N LYS A 18 -2.90 13.21 8.30
CA LYS A 18 -2.15 14.20 7.49
C LYS A 18 -1.41 13.59 6.29
N ALA A 19 -1.10 12.29 6.31
CA ALA A 19 -0.49 11.62 5.16
C ALA A 19 -1.45 11.64 3.97
N SER A 20 -2.75 11.40 4.19
CA SER A 20 -3.77 11.50 3.14
C SER A 20 -3.80 12.88 2.50
N ALA A 21 -3.74 13.94 3.31
CA ALA A 21 -3.73 15.32 2.81
C ALA A 21 -2.49 15.61 1.96
N THR A 22 -1.33 15.11 2.40
CA THR A 22 -0.07 15.25 1.66
C THR A 22 -0.15 14.56 0.31
N ILE A 23 -0.65 13.32 0.27
CA ILE A 23 -0.80 12.56 -0.98
C ILE A 23 -1.82 13.25 -1.90
N ALA A 24 -2.99 13.66 -1.37
CA ALA A 24 -4.00 14.37 -2.16
C ALA A 24 -3.47 15.68 -2.76
N GLY A 25 -2.66 16.42 -2.01
CA GLY A 25 -2.03 17.66 -2.45
C GLY A 25 -1.11 17.48 -3.66
N VAL A 26 -0.41 16.34 -3.77
CA VAL A 26 0.49 16.05 -4.91
C VAL A 26 -0.18 15.36 -6.09
N LEU A 27 -1.42 14.85 -5.93
CA LEU A 27 -2.16 14.29 -7.05
C LEU A 27 -2.47 15.36 -8.11
N SER A 28 -2.40 14.97 -9.37
CA SER A 28 -2.88 15.82 -10.47
C SER A 28 -4.40 15.96 -10.45
N GLU A 29 -4.92 16.89 -11.25
CA GLU A 29 -6.35 17.02 -11.47
C GLU A 29 -7.01 15.68 -11.84
N SER A 30 -8.18 15.45 -11.23
CA SER A 30 -8.96 14.21 -11.30
C SER A 30 -8.17 12.95 -10.90
N GLY A 31 -7.10 13.10 -10.11
CA GLY A 31 -6.36 11.99 -9.52
C GLY A 31 -7.18 11.22 -8.50
N THR A 32 -6.82 9.96 -8.26
CA THR A 32 -7.48 9.09 -7.28
C THR A 32 -6.58 8.84 -6.09
N LEU A 33 -7.10 9.07 -4.88
CA LEU A 33 -6.51 8.62 -3.63
C LEU A 33 -7.21 7.33 -3.21
N VAL A 34 -6.45 6.23 -3.10
CA VAL A 34 -6.93 4.96 -2.58
C VAL A 34 -6.43 4.78 -1.14
N VAL A 35 -7.35 4.74 -0.19
CA VAL A 35 -7.05 4.49 1.23
C VAL A 35 -7.32 3.01 1.54
N TYR A 36 -6.33 2.27 2.02
CA TYR A 36 -6.45 0.82 2.28
C TYR A 36 -6.10 0.41 3.72
N ALA A 37 -5.52 1.31 4.52
CA ALA A 37 -5.21 1.07 5.92
C ALA A 37 -5.21 2.38 6.74
N LEU A 38 -5.08 2.23 8.06
CA LEU A 38 -5.21 3.30 9.06
C LEU A 38 -4.05 3.20 10.07
N MET A 39 -2.79 3.23 9.63
CA MET A 39 -1.66 3.05 10.55
C MET A 39 -1.50 4.19 11.56
N SER A 40 -1.93 5.42 11.24
CA SER A 40 -1.86 6.55 12.16
C SER A 40 -2.92 6.52 13.27
N GLY A 41 -4.02 5.78 13.06
CA GLY A 41 -5.22 5.84 13.92
C GLY A 41 -6.05 7.12 13.76
N GLU A 42 -5.66 8.05 12.89
CA GLU A 42 -6.36 9.32 12.66
C GLU A 42 -7.32 9.25 11.46
N PRO A 43 -8.46 9.96 11.48
CA PRO A 43 -9.33 10.09 10.32
C PRO A 43 -8.59 10.61 9.07
N VAL A 44 -8.98 10.10 7.90
CA VAL A 44 -8.50 10.61 6.61
C VAL A 44 -8.80 12.11 6.51
N THR A 45 -7.76 12.90 6.27
CA THR A 45 -7.88 14.37 6.14
C THR A 45 -7.57 14.78 4.71
N ILE A 46 -8.41 15.61 4.09
CA ILE A 46 -8.24 16.11 2.72
C ILE A 46 -8.54 17.61 2.68
N ALA A 47 -7.73 18.39 1.95
CA ALA A 47 -8.00 19.81 1.78
C ALA A 47 -9.23 20.02 0.87
N PRO A 48 -10.17 20.93 1.21
CA PRO A 48 -11.38 21.13 0.41
C PRO A 48 -11.10 21.47 -1.07
N PHE A 49 -10.07 22.25 -1.36
CA PHE A 49 -9.72 22.61 -2.75
C PHE A 49 -9.16 21.43 -3.56
N ASP A 50 -8.57 20.42 -2.92
CA ASP A 50 -8.18 19.19 -3.63
C ASP A 50 -9.43 18.43 -4.12
N LEU A 51 -10.52 18.44 -3.35
CA LEU A 51 -11.79 17.83 -3.75
C LEU A 51 -12.55 18.69 -4.77
N ILE A 52 -12.62 20.00 -4.56
CA ILE A 52 -13.49 20.89 -5.34
C ILE A 52 -12.81 21.32 -6.65
N ALA A 53 -11.62 21.88 -6.58
CA ALA A 53 -10.93 22.45 -7.74
C ALA A 53 -10.16 21.37 -8.51
N LYS A 54 -9.33 20.59 -7.81
CA LYS A 54 -8.57 19.50 -8.44
C LYS A 54 -9.41 18.26 -8.72
N ARG A 55 -10.62 18.16 -8.17
CA ARG A 55 -11.54 17.02 -8.38
C ARG A 55 -10.92 15.67 -8.01
N VAL A 56 -10.08 15.63 -6.97
CA VAL A 56 -9.52 14.37 -6.45
C VAL A 56 -10.65 13.45 -6.00
N VAL A 57 -10.57 12.18 -6.42
CA VAL A 57 -11.52 11.14 -6.01
C VAL A 57 -10.90 10.31 -4.89
N VAL A 58 -11.58 10.20 -3.76
CA VAL A 58 -11.14 9.37 -2.63
C VAL A 58 -11.91 8.05 -2.65
N ARG A 59 -11.20 6.92 -2.58
CA ARG A 59 -11.80 5.58 -2.54
C ARG A 59 -11.21 4.75 -1.41
N GLY A 60 -12.06 4.08 -0.66
CA GLY A 60 -11.63 2.98 0.20
C GLY A 60 -11.31 1.74 -0.62
N PHE A 61 -10.29 0.98 -0.21
CA PHE A 61 -10.00 -0.34 -0.73
C PHE A 61 -9.83 -1.32 0.43
N PHE A 62 -10.60 -2.40 0.41
CA PHE A 62 -10.42 -3.50 1.35
C PHE A 62 -10.39 -4.81 0.58
N LEU A 63 -9.31 -5.56 0.73
CA LEU A 63 -9.05 -6.77 -0.05
C LEU A 63 -10.18 -7.81 0.10
N ASN A 64 -10.74 -7.90 1.31
CA ASN A 64 -11.79 -8.86 1.67
C ASN A 64 -13.20 -8.29 1.45
N HIS A 65 -13.34 -7.15 0.77
CA HIS A 65 -14.66 -6.68 0.35
C HIS A 65 -15.19 -7.60 -0.75
N PRO A 66 -16.47 -8.04 -0.74
CA PRO A 66 -17.00 -9.00 -1.72
C PRO A 66 -16.75 -8.60 -3.19
N ASP A 67 -16.89 -7.31 -3.52
CA ASP A 67 -16.64 -6.76 -4.87
C ASP A 67 -15.16 -6.80 -5.32
N VAL A 68 -14.23 -7.01 -4.39
CA VAL A 68 -12.79 -7.09 -4.61
C VAL A 68 -12.33 -8.55 -4.57
N GLU A 69 -12.83 -9.33 -3.61
CA GLU A 69 -12.44 -10.72 -3.39
C GLU A 69 -12.57 -11.57 -4.66
N LEU A 70 -13.69 -11.41 -5.39
CA LEU A 70 -13.94 -12.12 -6.65
C LEU A 70 -12.94 -11.78 -7.78
N LYS A 71 -12.22 -10.66 -7.67
CA LYS A 71 -11.23 -10.20 -8.66
C LYS A 71 -9.80 -10.66 -8.34
N ILE A 72 -9.56 -11.18 -7.13
CA ILE A 72 -8.22 -11.60 -6.69
C ILE A 72 -7.63 -12.70 -7.58
N PRO A 73 -8.36 -13.76 -7.99
CA PRO A 73 -7.78 -14.79 -8.85
C PRO A 73 -7.28 -14.24 -10.19
N SER A 74 -7.99 -13.31 -10.82
CA SER A 74 -7.54 -12.66 -12.05
C SER A 74 -6.33 -11.76 -11.82
N ALA A 75 -6.34 -10.95 -10.74
CA ALA A 75 -5.22 -10.09 -10.41
C ALA A 75 -3.93 -10.89 -10.13
N LEU A 76 -4.05 -12.03 -9.44
CA LEU A 76 -2.93 -12.95 -9.21
C LEU A 76 -2.40 -13.55 -10.52
N ARG A 77 -3.29 -13.95 -11.44
CA ARG A 77 -2.86 -14.46 -12.77
C ARG A 77 -2.09 -13.42 -13.58
N GLU A 78 -2.46 -12.15 -13.46
CA GLU A 78 -1.77 -11.05 -14.15
C GLU A 78 -0.43 -10.69 -13.47
N THR A 79 -0.39 -10.70 -12.13
CA THR A 79 0.78 -10.22 -11.37
C THR A 79 1.84 -11.30 -11.12
N ALA A 80 1.47 -12.57 -11.03
CA ALA A 80 2.43 -13.66 -10.76
C ALA A 80 3.58 -13.75 -11.80
N PRO A 81 3.35 -13.61 -13.13
CA PRO A 81 4.42 -13.57 -14.11
C PRO A 81 5.37 -12.37 -13.93
N LEU A 82 4.85 -11.23 -13.47
CA LEU A 82 5.66 -10.04 -13.19
C LEU A 82 6.56 -10.24 -11.98
N VAL A 83 6.09 -10.98 -10.98
CA VAL A 83 6.91 -11.40 -9.83
C VAL A 83 7.95 -12.42 -10.26
N ALA A 84 7.55 -13.45 -11.02
CA ALA A 84 8.45 -14.52 -11.48
C ALA A 84 9.57 -14.01 -12.39
N SER A 85 9.27 -13.05 -13.28
CA SER A 85 10.27 -12.37 -14.12
C SER A 85 11.12 -11.35 -13.35
N GLY A 86 10.76 -11.05 -12.10
CA GLY A 86 11.42 -10.03 -11.28
C GLY A 86 11.11 -8.59 -11.71
N VAL A 87 10.13 -8.34 -12.59
CA VAL A 87 9.66 -6.98 -12.88
C VAL A 87 9.09 -6.34 -11.61
N ILE A 88 8.26 -7.09 -10.89
CA ILE A 88 7.83 -6.73 -9.53
C ILE A 88 8.72 -7.49 -8.55
N ARG A 89 9.38 -6.77 -7.65
CA ARG A 89 10.19 -7.35 -6.58
C ARG A 89 9.65 -6.90 -5.24
N VAL A 90 9.55 -7.84 -4.30
CA VAL A 90 9.22 -7.54 -2.91
C VAL A 90 10.44 -7.88 -2.07
N PRO A 91 11.25 -6.89 -1.66
CA PRO A 91 12.47 -7.15 -0.91
C PRO A 91 12.15 -7.74 0.46
N ILE A 92 12.80 -8.86 0.78
CA ILE A 92 12.76 -9.46 2.11
C ILE A 92 13.89 -8.86 2.94
N ALA A 93 13.54 -8.19 4.02
CA ALA A 93 14.50 -7.54 4.92
C ALA A 93 15.25 -8.56 5.78
N ALA A 94 14.57 -9.64 6.19
CA ALA A 94 15.16 -10.75 6.93
C ALA A 94 14.25 -11.98 6.90
N THR A 95 14.87 -13.15 7.01
CA THR A 95 14.19 -14.44 7.22
C THR A 95 14.50 -14.93 8.63
N TYR A 96 13.47 -15.36 9.36
CA TYR A 96 13.56 -15.84 10.73
C TYR A 96 13.04 -17.28 10.83
N ARG A 97 13.62 -18.10 11.70
CA ARG A 97 12.95 -19.35 12.11
C ARG A 97 11.70 -19.03 12.92
N LEU A 98 10.72 -19.94 12.93
CA LEU A 98 9.50 -19.75 13.70
C LEU A 98 9.76 -19.53 15.22
N THR A 99 10.79 -20.18 15.77
CA THR A 99 11.22 -20.01 17.18
C THR A 99 11.67 -18.58 17.50
N ALA A 100 12.08 -17.80 16.50
CA ALA A 100 12.48 -16.40 16.64
C ALA A 100 11.30 -15.41 16.43
N PHE A 101 10.05 -15.86 16.62
CA PHE A 101 8.84 -15.07 16.40
C PHE A 101 8.88 -13.67 17.02
N ARG A 102 9.34 -13.53 18.27
CA ARG A 102 9.41 -12.23 18.96
C ARG A 102 10.35 -11.25 18.26
N GLU A 103 11.49 -11.74 17.77
CA GLU A 103 12.48 -10.94 17.05
C GLU A 103 11.95 -10.51 15.68
N ALA A 104 11.28 -11.42 14.96
CA ALA A 104 10.63 -11.13 13.68
C ALA A 104 9.54 -10.06 13.81
N VAL A 105 8.71 -10.14 14.85
CA VAL A 105 7.68 -9.12 15.14
C VAL A 105 8.31 -7.77 15.52
N ALA A 106 9.35 -7.77 16.35
CA ALA A 106 10.06 -6.54 16.68
C ALA A 106 10.73 -5.90 15.44
N HIS A 107 11.19 -6.71 14.49
CA HIS A 107 11.71 -6.22 13.21
C HIS A 107 10.61 -5.56 12.39
N VAL A 108 9.48 -6.23 12.13
CA VAL A 108 8.43 -5.68 11.24
C VAL A 108 7.86 -4.36 11.76
N GLN A 109 7.85 -4.15 13.08
CA GLN A 109 7.46 -2.86 13.69
C GLN A 109 8.39 -1.69 13.33
N ARG A 110 9.66 -1.97 13.03
CA ARG A 110 10.63 -0.98 12.52
C ARG A 110 10.54 -0.81 11.00
N GLY A 111 9.74 -1.63 10.32
CA GLY A 111 9.55 -1.61 8.86
C GLY A 111 10.25 -2.75 8.14
N GLY A 112 9.96 -2.88 6.85
CA GLY A 112 10.45 -3.97 6.00
C GLY A 112 9.57 -5.21 6.06
N LYS A 113 9.75 -6.10 5.06
CA LYS A 113 9.04 -7.38 5.02
C LYS A 113 9.92 -8.47 5.62
N VAL A 114 9.43 -9.16 6.63
CA VAL A 114 10.07 -10.36 7.18
C VAL A 114 9.39 -11.62 6.65
N MET A 115 10.14 -12.71 6.58
CA MET A 115 9.64 -14.03 6.21
C MET A 115 9.96 -15.03 7.32
N PHE A 116 9.06 -15.98 7.56
CA PHE A 116 9.39 -17.14 8.38
C PHE A 116 9.88 -18.28 7.48
N ASP A 117 11.01 -18.86 7.86
CA ASP A 117 11.46 -20.16 7.36
C ASP A 117 10.70 -21.25 8.13
N VAL A 118 9.87 -21.98 7.39
CA VAL A 118 9.02 -23.06 7.89
C VAL A 118 9.57 -24.45 7.53
N ASP A 119 10.60 -24.53 6.69
CA ASP A 119 11.22 -25.78 6.28
C ASP A 119 12.18 -26.30 7.36
N GLY A 120 12.69 -25.41 8.22
CA GLY A 120 13.48 -25.75 9.42
C GLY A 120 12.66 -25.97 10.70
N ALA A 121 11.37 -26.27 10.59
CA ALA A 121 10.45 -26.47 11.73
C ALA A 121 10.32 -27.93 12.21
N ILE A 122 11.21 -28.83 11.77
CA ILE A 122 11.43 -30.18 12.32
C ILE A 122 12.83 -30.25 12.92
#